data_AF-A0A8I1MK48-F1
#
_entry.id   AF-A0A8I1MK48-F1
#
_cell.length_a   1.000
_cell.length_b   1.000
_cell.length_c   1.000
_cell.angle_alpha   90.00
_cell.angle_beta   90.00
_cell.angle_gamma   90.00
#
_symmetry.space_group_name_H-M   'P 1'
#
loop_
_entity.id
_entity.type
_entity.pdbx_description
1 polymer ?
#
loop_
_entity_poly.entity_id
_entity_poly.type
_entity_poly.pdbx_seq_one_letter_code
_entity_poly.pdbx_strand_id
1 'polypeptide(L)'
;MLSMLNHGTMFQDFRRVVERIDPAAEIQFLSYGRNKIVALSLREVKTQEKAELLIALLDIYKKPATVLTRQLQVPKSTFESLKKLWSEELRKTAYHDEHASNITIRDALFYHLAIQTEGQSYAGYFSTPIHPTPFTTRIISIADTATELAETPHLTPEAEGKLIGQLGN
;
A
#
# COMPACT_ATOMS: atom_id res chain seq x y z
N MET A 1 -14.14 22.98 13.80
CA MET A 1 -14.73 23.04 12.45
C MET A 1 -14.11 21.88 11.66
N LEU A 2 -14.72 20.69 11.74
CA LEU A 2 -14.25 19.50 11.02
C LEU A 2 -14.61 19.71 9.55
N SER A 3 -13.60 19.89 8.69
CA SER A 3 -13.82 20.01 7.26
C SER A 3 -14.47 18.72 6.76
N MET A 4 -15.71 18.83 6.27
CA MET A 4 -16.29 17.80 5.43
C MET A 4 -15.31 17.53 4.30
N LEU A 5 -14.68 16.37 4.31
CA LEU A 5 -14.05 15.81 3.11
C LEU A 5 -15.18 15.69 2.08
N ASN A 6 -15.19 16.65 1.15
CA ASN A 6 -16.15 16.66 0.07
C ASN A 6 -15.90 15.38 -0.74
N HIS A 7 -16.84 14.45 -0.76
CA HIS A 7 -16.58 13.09 -1.28
C HIS A 7 -16.04 13.10 -2.73
N GLY A 8 -16.38 14.15 -3.50
CA GLY A 8 -15.84 14.39 -4.84
C GLY A 8 -14.32 14.66 -4.89
N THR A 9 -13.73 15.35 -3.91
CA THR A 9 -12.27 15.60 -3.89
C THR A 9 -11.51 14.34 -3.47
N MET A 10 -12.06 13.58 -2.53
CA MET A 10 -11.48 12.31 -2.10
C MET A 10 -11.36 11.31 -3.26
N PHE A 11 -12.43 11.11 -4.04
CA PHE A 11 -12.40 10.20 -5.19
C PHE A 11 -11.41 10.64 -6.28
N GLN A 12 -11.30 11.96 -6.52
CA GLN A 12 -10.32 12.51 -7.45
C GLN A 12 -8.89 12.27 -6.97
N ASP A 13 -8.61 12.50 -5.69
CA ASP A 13 -7.30 12.27 -5.10
C ASP A 13 -6.92 10.78 -5.14
N PHE A 14 -7.85 9.88 -4.83
CA PHE A 14 -7.65 8.44 -5.02
C PHE A 14 -7.28 8.07 -6.44
N ARG A 15 -8.08 8.53 -7.40
CA ARG A 15 -7.86 8.23 -8.82
C ARG A 15 -6.47 8.68 -9.26
N ARG A 16 -6.06 9.88 -8.85
CA ARG A 16 -4.73 10.43 -9.17
C ARG A 16 -3.57 9.58 -8.66
N VAL A 17 -3.74 8.90 -7.51
CA VAL A 17 -2.73 7.99 -6.96
C VAL A 17 -2.77 6.62 -7.63
N VAL A 18 -3.95 6.02 -7.78
CA VAL A 18 -4.09 4.66 -8.34
C VAL A 18 -3.69 4.61 -9.82
N GLU A 19 -3.89 5.70 -10.58
CA GLU A 19 -3.42 5.82 -11.97
C GLU A 19 -1.89 5.77 -12.13
N ARG A 20 -1.13 5.76 -11.03
CA ARG A 20 0.36 5.74 -11.04
C ARG A 20 0.97 4.39 -10.70
N ILE A 21 0.15 3.40 -10.37
CA ILE A 21 0.60 2.03 -10.08
C ILE A 21 0.12 1.08 -11.20
N ASP A 22 0.69 -0.12 -11.26
CA ASP A 22 0.32 -1.14 -12.26
C ASP A 22 -0.92 -1.93 -11.78
N PRO A 23 -2.09 -1.75 -12.42
CA PRO A 23 -3.31 -2.49 -12.06
C PRO A 23 -3.26 -3.98 -12.45
N ALA A 24 -2.24 -4.42 -13.19
CA ALA A 24 -2.00 -5.81 -13.54
C ALA A 24 -0.89 -6.47 -12.69
N ALA A 25 -0.33 -5.76 -11.72
CA ALA A 25 0.67 -6.33 -10.81
C ALA A 25 0.08 -7.42 -9.91
N GLU A 26 0.92 -8.40 -9.57
CA GLU A 26 0.55 -9.52 -8.69
C GLU A 26 0.19 -9.07 -7.30
N ILE A 27 0.82 -8.03 -6.75
CA ILE A 27 0.49 -7.50 -5.42
C ILE A 27 0.11 -6.04 -5.57
N GLN A 28 -1.02 -5.68 -4.97
CA GLN A 28 -1.52 -4.32 -4.91
C GLN A 28 -1.87 -3.96 -3.48
N PHE A 29 -1.60 -2.71 -3.14
CA PHE A 29 -1.91 -2.15 -1.85
C PHE A 29 -2.29 -0.68 -1.99
N LEU A 30 -3.30 -0.28 -1.25
CA LEU A 30 -3.74 1.10 -1.12
C LEU A 30 -4.01 1.37 0.36
N SER A 31 -3.32 2.36 0.91
CA SER A 31 -3.61 2.95 2.20
C SER A 31 -4.23 4.31 1.99
N TYR A 32 -5.40 4.52 2.58
CA TYR A 32 -5.98 5.84 2.69
C TYR A 32 -5.87 6.33 4.11
N GLY A 33 -5.22 7.47 4.29
CA GLY A 33 -5.13 8.12 5.57
C GLY A 33 -5.70 9.52 5.64
N ARG A 34 -5.74 10.06 6.87
CA ARG A 34 -6.18 11.41 7.18
C ARG A 34 -5.43 12.44 6.36
N ASN A 35 -4.14 12.21 6.10
CA ASN A 35 -3.25 13.17 5.48
C ASN A 35 -2.62 12.67 4.18
N LYS A 36 -2.48 11.35 4.01
CA LYS A 36 -1.74 10.76 2.89
C LYS A 36 -2.56 9.65 2.24
N ILE A 37 -2.45 9.53 0.92
CA ILE A 37 -2.89 8.37 0.16
C ILE A 37 -1.63 7.69 -0.38
N VAL A 38 -1.44 6.42 -0.07
CA VAL A 38 -0.30 5.62 -0.52
C VAL A 38 -0.83 4.45 -1.33
N ALA A 39 -0.38 4.30 -2.56
CA ALA A 39 -0.61 3.09 -3.33
C ALA A 39 0.72 2.47 -3.71
N LEU A 40 0.77 1.15 -3.77
CA LEU A 40 1.89 0.43 -4.37
C LEU A 40 1.39 -0.75 -5.20
N SER A 41 2.19 -1.08 -6.20
CA SER A 41 2.04 -2.29 -6.99
C SER A 41 3.40 -2.97 -7.10
N LEU A 42 3.43 -4.29 -6.93
CA LEU A 42 4.64 -5.08 -7.02
C LEU A 42 4.45 -6.23 -8.01
N ARG A 43 5.30 -6.25 -9.04
CA ARG A 43 5.23 -7.22 -10.15
C ARG A 43 6.51 -8.02 -10.28
N GLU A 44 6.40 -9.32 -10.47
CA GLU A 44 7.57 -10.17 -10.70
C GLU A 44 8.18 -9.90 -12.09
N VAL A 45 9.50 -9.71 -12.14
CA VAL A 45 10.22 -9.65 -13.42
C VAL A 45 10.75 -11.06 -13.72
N LYS A 46 9.94 -11.91 -14.37
CA LYS A 46 10.22 -13.35 -14.54
C LYS A 46 11.60 -13.70 -15.11
N THR A 47 12.25 -12.78 -15.81
CA THR A 47 13.58 -12.96 -16.41
C THR A 47 14.73 -12.58 -15.46
N GLN A 48 14.43 -12.10 -14.26
CA GLN A 48 15.40 -11.60 -13.28
C GLN A 48 15.04 -12.12 -11.89
N GLU A 49 16.02 -12.25 -10.99
CA GLU A 49 15.78 -12.54 -9.57
C GLU A 49 15.29 -11.29 -8.80
N LYS A 50 14.35 -10.56 -9.39
CA LYS A 50 13.86 -9.25 -8.95
C LYS A 50 12.36 -9.08 -9.23
N ALA A 51 11.77 -8.14 -8.51
CA ALA A 51 10.44 -7.62 -8.77
C ALA A 51 10.50 -6.09 -8.91
N GLU A 52 9.57 -5.54 -9.67
CA GLU A 52 9.40 -4.11 -9.87
C GLU A 52 8.36 -3.57 -8.89
N LEU A 53 8.79 -2.63 -8.04
CA LEU A 53 7.95 -1.91 -7.09
C LEU A 53 7.65 -0.51 -7.62
N LEU A 54 6.37 -0.21 -7.80
CA LEU A 54 5.89 1.16 -8.01
C LEU A 54 5.18 1.63 -6.75
N ILE A 55 5.50 2.83 -6.30
CA ILE A 55 4.86 3.50 -5.18
C ILE A 55 4.35 4.86 -5.67
N ALA A 56 3.13 5.18 -5.30
CA ALA A 56 2.51 6.47 -5.52
C ALA A 56 2.02 7.03 -4.19
N LEU A 57 2.36 8.28 -3.90
CA LEU A 57 2.03 8.96 -2.66
C LEU A 57 1.44 10.34 -2.95
N LEU A 58 0.33 10.66 -2.29
CA LEU A 58 -0.24 11.99 -2.28
C LEU A 58 -0.38 12.48 -0.84
N ASP A 59 0.25 13.61 -0.52
CA ASP A 59 -0.05 14.38 0.68
C ASP A 59 -1.20 15.34 0.38
N ILE A 60 -2.35 15.12 1.04
CA ILE A 60 -3.61 15.83 0.81
C ILE A 60 -3.56 17.26 1.37
N TYR A 61 -2.69 17.53 2.36
CA TYR A 61 -2.56 18.85 2.97
C TYR A 61 -1.55 19.74 2.28
N LYS A 62 -0.57 19.15 1.57
CA LYS A 62 0.43 19.91 0.83
C LYS A 62 -0.19 20.58 -0.40
N LYS A 63 0.06 21.87 -0.59
CA LYS A 63 -0.38 22.64 -1.77
C LYS A 63 0.82 23.16 -2.58
N PRO A 64 0.87 22.92 -3.91
CA PRO A 64 -0.07 22.10 -4.68
C PRO A 64 0.03 20.62 -4.28
N ALA A 65 -1.12 19.94 -4.25
CA ALA A 65 -1.20 18.52 -3.96
C ALA A 65 -0.69 17.77 -5.18
N THR A 66 0.55 17.25 -5.12
CA THR A 66 1.21 16.57 -6.23
C THR A 66 1.45 15.11 -5.84
N VAL A 67 1.19 14.19 -6.76
CA VAL A 67 1.48 12.77 -6.55
C VAL A 67 2.97 12.55 -6.76
N LEU A 68 3.65 12.11 -5.71
CA LEU A 68 5.02 11.62 -5.77
C LEU A 68 5.00 10.16 -6.22
N THR A 69 5.91 9.81 -7.12
CA THR A 69 6.05 8.44 -7.62
C THR A 69 7.48 7.96 -7.44
N ARG A 70 7.63 6.71 -7.03
CA ARG A 70 8.92 6.04 -6.91
C ARG A 70 8.84 4.68 -7.57
N GLN A 71 9.83 4.35 -8.39
CA GLN A 71 9.99 3.06 -9.05
C GLN A 71 11.32 2.46 -8.60
N LEU A 72 11.28 1.23 -8.08
CA LEU A 72 12.42 0.53 -7.51
C LEU A 72 12.44 -0.93 -7.99
N GLN A 73 13.63 -1.50 -7.95
CA GLN A 73 13.81 -2.95 -8.11
C GLN A 73 14.02 -3.55 -6.72
N VAL A 74 13.20 -4.53 -6.36
CA VAL A 74 13.32 -5.25 -5.08
C VAL A 74 13.76 -6.70 -5.31
N PRO A 75 14.46 -7.33 -4.36
CA PRO A 75 14.80 -8.74 -4.46
C PRO A 75 13.55 -9.62 -4.59
N LYS A 76 13.66 -10.71 -5.35
CA LYS A 76 12.57 -11.71 -5.45
C LYS A 76 12.15 -12.25 -4.09
N SER A 77 13.06 -12.40 -3.13
CA SER A 77 12.73 -12.83 -1.77
C SER A 77 11.76 -11.88 -1.06
N THR A 78 11.93 -10.56 -1.20
CA THR A 78 10.99 -9.56 -0.65
C THR A 78 9.61 -9.71 -1.30
N PHE A 79 9.56 -9.90 -2.61
CA PHE A 79 8.31 -10.15 -3.34
C PHE A 79 7.59 -11.40 -2.84
N GLU A 80 8.29 -12.54 -2.74
CA GLU A 80 7.70 -13.79 -2.28
C GLU A 80 7.21 -13.71 -0.82
N SER A 81 7.95 -13.03 0.05
CA SER A 81 7.51 -12.78 1.43
C SER A 81 6.20 -11.99 1.49
N LEU A 82 6.08 -10.91 0.71
CA LEU A 82 4.85 -10.11 0.62
C LEU A 82 3.71 -10.90 -0.02
N LYS A 83 3.99 -11.65 -1.09
CA LYS A 83 3.01 -12.51 -1.77
C LYS A 83 2.42 -13.54 -0.83
N LYS A 84 3.27 -14.18 -0.02
CA LYS A 84 2.87 -15.13 1.01
C LYS A 84 1.98 -14.46 2.06
N LEU A 85 2.41 -13.32 2.60
CA LEU A 85 1.64 -12.56 3.59
C LEU A 85 0.24 -12.18 3.07
N TRP A 86 0.15 -11.65 1.85
CA TRP A 86 -1.14 -11.30 1.21
C TRP A 86 -2.00 -12.54 1.01
N SER A 87 -1.42 -13.62 0.48
CA SER A 87 -2.15 -14.86 0.19
C SER A 87 -2.72 -15.49 1.46
N GLU A 88 -1.93 -15.55 2.54
CA GLU A 88 -2.36 -16.13 3.80
C GLU A 88 -3.53 -15.35 4.42
N GLU A 89 -3.47 -14.03 4.35
CA GLU A 89 -4.46 -13.17 5.01
C GLU A 89 -5.72 -13.01 4.17
N LEU A 90 -5.59 -12.80 2.86
CA LEU A 90 -6.73 -12.71 1.96
C LEU A 90 -7.47 -14.05 1.81
N ARG A 91 -6.81 -15.21 2.00
CA ARG A 91 -7.52 -16.50 2.07
C ARG A 91 -8.31 -16.68 3.37
N LYS A 92 -7.86 -16.12 4.49
CA LYS A 92 -8.58 -16.15 5.78
C LYS A 92 -9.78 -15.19 5.80
N THR A 93 -9.67 -14.10 5.06
CA THR A 93 -10.60 -12.95 5.13
C THR A 93 -11.37 -12.71 3.83
N ALA A 94 -11.35 -13.67 2.90
CA ALA A 94 -12.00 -13.55 1.60
C ALA A 94 -13.50 -13.25 1.74
N TYR A 95 -13.89 -12.01 1.46
CA TYR A 95 -15.25 -11.48 1.40
C TYR A 95 -16.18 -11.84 2.57
N HIS A 96 -16.18 -10.98 3.60
CA HIS A 96 -17.43 -10.62 4.27
C HIS A 96 -17.60 -9.11 4.15
N ASP A 97 -18.73 -8.69 3.56
CA ASP A 97 -19.24 -7.33 3.59
C ASP A 97 -19.43 -6.90 5.05
N GLU A 98 -18.36 -6.51 5.74
CA GLU A 98 -18.50 -5.82 7.00
C GLU A 98 -18.66 -4.33 6.71
N HIS A 99 -19.79 -3.80 7.17
CA HIS A 99 -20.06 -2.37 7.15
C HIS A 99 -18.89 -1.62 7.78
N ALA A 100 -18.47 -0.53 7.15
CA ALA A 100 -17.48 0.41 7.67
C ALA A 100 -18.00 1.07 8.97
N SER A 101 -17.96 0.37 10.10
CA SER A 101 -18.34 0.91 11.39
C SER A 101 -17.12 1.44 12.12
N ASN A 102 -17.08 2.77 12.24
CA ASN A 102 -16.35 3.62 13.19
C ASN A 102 -14.91 3.23 13.52
N ILE A 103 -13.99 3.70 12.68
CA ILE A 103 -12.54 3.63 12.88
C ILE A 103 -12.06 4.91 13.55
N THR A 104 -11.58 4.77 14.79
CA THR A 104 -10.87 5.84 15.50
C THR A 104 -9.39 5.50 15.66
N ILE A 105 -8.59 6.17 14.81
CA ILE A 105 -7.23 6.67 15.01
C ILE A 105 -6.07 5.64 14.99
N ARG A 106 -5.48 5.48 13.80
CA ARG A 106 -4.07 5.82 13.55
C ARG A 106 -3.87 6.02 12.04
N ASP A 107 -3.68 7.27 11.65
CA ASP A 107 -3.51 7.90 10.32
C ASP A 107 -4.09 7.26 9.04
N ALA A 108 -4.23 5.96 8.86
CA ALA A 108 -5.05 5.32 7.83
C ALA A 108 -6.52 5.13 8.28
N LEU A 109 -7.46 5.56 7.45
CA LEU A 109 -8.90 5.30 7.55
C LEU A 109 -9.27 3.94 6.96
N PHE A 110 -8.57 3.43 5.94
CA PHE A 110 -8.72 2.05 5.46
C PHE A 110 -7.52 1.60 4.63
N TYR A 111 -7.32 0.28 4.58
CA TYR A 111 -6.40 -0.39 3.66
C TYR A 111 -7.19 -1.23 2.66
N HIS A 112 -6.74 -1.25 1.42
CA HIS A 112 -7.19 -2.19 0.40
C HIS A 112 -5.99 -3.00 -0.07
N LEU A 113 -6.14 -4.32 -0.06
CA LEU A 113 -5.14 -5.27 -0.51
C LEU A 113 -5.72 -6.08 -1.65
N ALA A 114 -4.95 -6.29 -2.70
CA ALA A 114 -5.28 -7.27 -3.72
C ALA A 114 -4.04 -8.09 -4.12
N ILE A 115 -4.28 -9.34 -4.48
CA ILE A 115 -3.27 -10.25 -4.98
C ILE A 115 -3.80 -11.04 -6.19
N GLN A 116 -2.99 -11.13 -7.23
CA GLN A 116 -3.20 -12.00 -8.38
C GLN A 116 -2.19 -13.14 -8.33
N THR A 117 -2.70 -14.37 -8.32
CA THR A 117 -1.91 -15.60 -8.41
C THR A 117 -2.26 -16.33 -9.69
N GLU A 118 -1.49 -17.35 -10.07
CA GLU A 118 -1.80 -18.18 -11.24
C GLU A 118 -3.19 -18.83 -11.11
N GLY A 119 -4.18 -18.21 -11.78
CA GLY A 119 -5.57 -18.67 -11.84
C GLY A 119 -6.54 -18.10 -10.80
N GLN A 120 -6.11 -17.22 -9.88
CA GLN A 120 -7.00 -16.66 -8.83
C GLN A 120 -6.67 -15.21 -8.52
N SER A 121 -7.68 -14.43 -8.14
CA SER A 121 -7.52 -13.08 -7.64
C SER A 121 -8.26 -12.94 -6.32
N TYR A 122 -7.59 -12.37 -5.32
CA TYR A 122 -8.18 -12.08 -4.02
C TYR A 122 -8.04 -10.59 -3.73
N ALA A 123 -9.05 -10.01 -3.10
CA ALA A 123 -8.99 -8.64 -2.61
C ALA A 123 -9.78 -8.50 -1.32
N GLY A 124 -9.39 -7.53 -0.48
CA GLY A 124 -10.01 -7.29 0.82
C GLY A 124 -9.76 -5.88 1.34
N TYR A 125 -10.66 -5.43 2.21
CA TYR A 125 -10.55 -4.16 2.93
C TYR A 125 -10.24 -4.42 4.40
N PHE A 126 -9.35 -3.62 4.96
CA PHE A 126 -8.97 -3.72 6.37
C PHE A 126 -9.07 -2.35 7.01
N SER A 127 -9.90 -2.27 8.04
CA SER A 127 -9.90 -1.18 9.00
C SER A 127 -8.88 -1.44 10.10
N THR A 128 -8.21 -0.42 10.63
CA THR A 128 -7.46 -0.59 11.88
C THR A 128 -8.45 -0.81 13.03
N PRO A 129 -8.50 -2.00 13.66
CA PRO A 129 -9.30 -2.19 14.85
C PRO A 129 -8.75 -1.36 16.01
N ILE A 130 -9.56 -1.13 17.04
CA ILE A 130 -9.14 -0.50 18.31
C ILE A 130 -7.97 -1.28 18.95
N HIS A 131 -7.83 -2.57 18.64
CA HIS A 131 -6.73 -3.44 19.07
C HIS A 131 -5.99 -4.03 17.85
N PRO A 132 -4.81 -3.50 17.47
CA PRO A 132 -4.09 -3.98 16.30
C PRO A 132 -3.67 -5.44 16.44
N THR A 133 -3.93 -6.24 15.40
CA THR A 133 -3.40 -7.59 15.22
C THR A 133 -1.96 -7.55 14.69
N PRO A 134 -1.18 -8.65 14.78
CA PRO A 134 0.13 -8.73 14.14
C PRO A 134 0.09 -8.38 12.64
N PHE A 135 -0.97 -8.82 11.94
CA PHE A 135 -1.18 -8.49 10.55
C PHE A 135 -1.42 -6.99 10.31
N THR A 136 -2.36 -6.37 11.02
CA THR A 136 -2.63 -4.93 10.83
C THR A 136 -1.41 -4.08 11.19
N THR A 137 -0.61 -4.49 12.18
CA THR A 137 0.67 -3.86 12.53
C THR A 137 1.67 -3.96 11.37
N ARG A 138 1.72 -5.14 10.73
CA ARG A 138 2.56 -5.37 9.55
C ARG A 138 2.16 -4.50 8.36
N ILE A 139 0.87 -4.38 8.09
CA ILE A 139 0.34 -3.52 7.02
C ILE A 139 0.64 -2.04 7.27
N ILE A 140 0.49 -1.56 8.51
CA ILE A 140 0.89 -0.19 8.89
C ILE A 140 2.38 0.03 8.59
N SER A 141 3.24 -0.91 9.02
CA SER A 141 4.69 -0.81 8.78
C SER A 141 5.04 -0.77 7.29
N ILE A 142 4.33 -1.54 6.45
CA ILE A 142 4.51 -1.52 4.99
C ILE A 142 4.10 -0.15 4.41
N ALA A 143 2.99 0.43 4.85
CA ALA A 143 2.55 1.75 4.43
C ALA A 143 3.56 2.85 4.82
N ASP A 144 4.09 2.80 6.05
CA ASP A 144 5.09 3.74 6.55
C ASP A 144 6.39 3.63 5.74
N THR A 145 6.86 2.40 5.50
CA THR A 145 8.07 2.13 4.72
C THR A 145 7.91 2.60 3.27
N ALA A 146 6.77 2.34 2.64
CA ALA A 146 6.48 2.80 1.29
C ALA A 146 6.41 4.34 1.21
N THR A 147 5.84 4.98 2.23
CA THR A 147 5.81 6.44 2.35
C THR A 147 7.23 7.00 2.42
N GLU A 148 8.09 6.43 3.26
CA GLU A 148 9.49 6.87 3.42
C GLU A 148 10.29 6.71 2.12
N LEU A 149 10.12 5.57 1.42
CA LEU A 149 10.72 5.32 0.10
C LEU A 149 10.26 6.34 -0.96
N ALA A 150 8.99 6.77 -0.91
CA ALA A 150 8.45 7.74 -1.86
C ALA A 150 8.89 9.20 -1.54
N GLU A 151 9.00 9.56 -0.26
CA GLU A 151 9.34 10.92 0.17
C GLU A 151 10.84 11.23 0.11
N THR A 152 11.69 10.19 0.09
CA THR A 152 13.15 10.35 0.16
C THR A 152 13.82 9.95 -1.17
N PRO A 153 13.81 10.83 -2.20
CA PRO A 153 14.27 10.48 -3.55
C PRO A 153 15.78 10.19 -3.67
N HIS A 154 16.58 10.55 -2.67
CA HIS A 154 18.04 10.44 -2.65
C HIS A 154 18.57 9.59 -1.49
N LEU A 155 17.88 8.48 -1.19
CA LEU A 155 18.41 7.48 -0.26
C LEU A 155 19.76 6.95 -0.77
N THR A 156 20.69 6.69 0.15
CA THR A 156 21.87 5.90 -0.18
C THR A 156 21.44 4.48 -0.52
N PRO A 157 22.20 3.73 -1.35
CA PRO A 157 21.88 2.34 -1.67
C PRO A 157 21.68 1.46 -0.43
N GLU A 158 22.43 1.72 0.64
CA GLU A 158 22.30 1.02 1.92
C GLU A 158 20.98 1.33 2.63
N ALA A 159 20.58 2.60 2.70
CA ALA A 159 19.33 3.01 3.33
C ALA A 159 18.11 2.52 2.54
N GLU A 160 18.16 2.59 1.20
CA GLU A 160 17.13 2.04 0.33
C GLU A 160 17.03 0.52 0.49
N GLY A 161 18.17 -0.18 0.52
CA GLY A 161 18.22 -1.63 0.74
C GLY A 161 17.63 -2.04 2.10
N LYS A 162 17.86 -1.24 3.15
CA LYS A 162 17.28 -1.47 4.48
C LYS A 162 15.75 -1.33 4.45
N LEU A 163 15.23 -0.27 3.85
CA LEU A 163 13.79 -0.05 3.70
C LEU A 163 13.13 -1.15 2.84
N ILE A 164 13.76 -1.55 1.74
CA ILE A 164 13.30 -2.69 0.93
C ILE A 164 13.30 -4.00 1.74
N GLY A 165 14.31 -4.21 2.60
CA GLY A 165 14.35 -5.34 3.52
C GLY A 165 13.22 -5.32 4.55
N GLN A 166 12.82 -4.14 5.03
CA GLN A 166 11.69 -3.95 5.95
C GLN A 166 10.35 -4.22 5.27
N LEU A 167 10.22 -4.05 3.94
CA LEU A 167 9.03 -4.50 3.22
C LEU A 167 8.88 -6.03 3.22
N GLY A 168 9.98 -6.78 3.35
CA GLY A 168 9.96 -8.26 3.34
C GLY A 168 9.82 -8.92 4.70
N ASN A 169 10.16 -8.22 5.80
CA ASN A 169 10.20 -8.72 7.18
C ASN A 169 9.25 -7.95 8.09
#